data_AF-A0A5E4VYZ5-F1
#
_entry.id   AF-A0A5E4VYZ5-F1
#
_cell.length_a   1.000
_cell.length_b   1.000
_cell.length_c   1.000
_cell.angle_alpha   90.00
_cell.angle_beta   90.00
_cell.angle_gamma   90.00
#
_symmetry.space_group_name_H-M   'P 1'
#
loop_
_entity.id
_entity.type
_entity.pdbx_description
1 polymer ?
#
loop_
_entity_poly.entity_id
_entity_poly.type
_entity_poly.pdbx_seq_one_letter_code
_entity_poly.pdbx_strand_id
1 'polypeptide(L)'
;MDKRSGRVKTRHIILAVMCLMYFISYIDRVNIAVAGPFIRQEMGLTTVQLGLVFSAFAYPYAAMQIFGGWLADRYGPKLVLTVLSLIWGAATLATGFAGSIAMLVALRFLLGIGEGGAFPTATRAFTYWMPVAERGFAQGITHSFARLGGAITPPVVLAIVVAFGWREAFIVLGVVSLAWTVLYMKVFTNTPDQHRRMTAEETAEIGYKAGECERVKRAATPWRKLVRRMWLVTFVDFCYGWLLWVYLTWMPSYLRESQGFDLKQLALFTALPLLAGVVGDTLGGVISDKLYKATGRLRFARVSVLVVGMGGSLAFLLPMTMVSNPMTAVLLLSASFFFLEITNPVLWTLPLDIAGKYAGTAGGMMNTGFGLAGMISPVAFGYLIETTGSYNVPFAISAALLGVGVVAALFIDTSKTVERDEADAARDEPTGVMDTAPLWVAVGPQRHPLRRPLRWRR
;
A
#
# COMPACT_ATOMS: atom_id res chain seq x y z
N MET A 1 -7.58 40.07 -12.78
CA MET A 1 -8.56 39.22 -13.48
C MET A 1 -7.94 37.86 -13.72
N ASP A 2 -8.30 36.91 -12.87
CA ASP A 2 -7.64 35.62 -12.69
C ASP A 2 -8.19 34.57 -13.67
N LYS A 3 -7.49 34.34 -14.78
CA LYS A 3 -7.88 33.40 -15.85
C LYS A 3 -7.60 31.92 -15.52
N ARG A 4 -7.21 31.57 -14.29
CA ARG A 4 -6.77 30.21 -13.94
C ARG A 4 -7.68 29.41 -13.02
N SER A 5 -8.86 29.92 -12.65
CA SER A 5 -9.82 29.25 -11.76
C SER A 5 -10.39 27.90 -12.28
N GLY A 6 -10.12 27.51 -13.54
CA GLY A 6 -10.64 26.27 -14.14
C GLY A 6 -9.60 25.18 -14.42
N ARG A 7 -8.32 25.34 -14.05
CA ARG A 7 -7.28 24.35 -14.36
C ARG A 7 -7.20 23.27 -13.28
N VAL A 8 -7.32 22.00 -13.68
CA VAL A 8 -7.09 20.86 -12.78
C VAL A 8 -5.66 20.91 -12.25
N LYS A 9 -5.51 20.90 -10.92
CA LYS A 9 -4.19 20.96 -10.27
C LYS A 9 -3.35 19.74 -10.63
N THR A 10 -2.05 19.94 -10.80
CA THR A 10 -1.14 18.87 -11.24
C THR A 10 -1.17 17.66 -10.29
N ARG A 11 -1.23 17.88 -8.98
CA ARG A 11 -1.32 16.80 -7.97
C ARG A 11 -2.54 15.88 -8.15
N HIS A 12 -3.67 16.41 -8.60
CA HIS A 12 -4.87 15.62 -8.86
C HIS A 12 -4.75 14.79 -10.14
N ILE A 13 -4.00 15.28 -11.13
CA ILE A 13 -3.65 14.48 -12.32
C ILE A 13 -2.77 13.30 -11.91
N ILE A 14 -1.76 13.54 -11.08
CA ILE A 14 -0.88 12.50 -10.55
C ILE A 14 -1.69 11.47 -9.74
N LEU A 15 -2.62 11.93 -8.90
CA LEU A 15 -3.54 11.05 -8.17
C LEU A 15 -4.39 10.19 -9.10
N ALA A 16 -4.99 10.78 -10.12
CA ALA A 16 -5.82 10.04 -11.08
C ALA A 16 -5.01 8.95 -11.81
N VAL A 17 -3.76 9.24 -12.18
CA VAL A 17 -2.86 8.24 -12.77
C VAL A 17 -2.56 7.10 -11.78
N MET A 18 -2.37 7.41 -10.49
CA MET A 18 -2.20 6.39 -9.45
C MET A 18 -3.48 5.59 -9.19
N CYS A 19 -4.67 6.22 -9.17
CA CYS A 19 -5.94 5.49 -9.06
C CYS A 19 -6.12 4.50 -10.21
N LEU A 20 -5.78 4.91 -11.44
CA LEU A 20 -5.82 4.04 -12.61
C LEU A 20 -4.84 2.86 -12.48
N MET A 21 -3.67 3.07 -11.87
CA MET A 21 -2.73 1.98 -11.56
C MET A 21 -3.36 0.95 -10.63
N TYR A 22 -3.94 1.39 -9.51
CA TYR A 22 -4.54 0.49 -8.51
C TYR A 22 -5.69 -0.30 -9.12
N PHE A 23 -6.51 0.36 -9.95
CA PHE A 23 -7.59 -0.28 -10.69
C PHE A 23 -7.07 -1.38 -11.63
N ILE A 24 -6.08 -1.07 -12.48
CA ILE A 24 -5.51 -2.01 -13.44
C ILE A 24 -4.80 -3.18 -12.74
N SER A 25 -4.02 -2.90 -11.69
CA SER A 25 -3.31 -3.94 -10.93
C SER A 25 -4.28 -4.96 -10.32
N TYR A 26 -5.41 -4.51 -9.77
CA TYR A 26 -6.40 -5.46 -9.26
C TYR A 26 -7.10 -6.26 -10.36
N ILE A 27 -7.24 -5.71 -11.57
CA ILE A 27 -7.69 -6.48 -12.74
C ILE A 27 -6.68 -7.56 -13.09
N ASP A 28 -5.39 -7.21 -13.14
CA ASP A 28 -4.32 -8.16 -13.44
C ASP A 28 -4.18 -9.27 -12.40
N ARG A 29 -4.55 -8.98 -11.14
CA ARG A 29 -4.59 -9.97 -10.07
C ARG A 29 -5.77 -10.95 -10.17
N VAL A 30 -6.97 -10.45 -10.45
CA VAL A 30 -8.21 -11.25 -10.42
C VAL A 30 -8.43 -12.04 -11.72
N ASN A 31 -7.89 -11.57 -12.85
CA ASN A 31 -8.15 -12.13 -14.18
C ASN A 31 -7.91 -13.65 -14.30
N ILE A 32 -6.88 -14.19 -13.63
CA ILE A 32 -6.47 -15.60 -13.75
C ILE A 32 -7.43 -16.55 -13.07
N ALA A 33 -8.08 -16.10 -12.00
CA ALA A 33 -9.11 -16.89 -11.32
C ALA A 33 -10.34 -17.05 -12.24
N VAL A 34 -10.68 -16.00 -12.98
CA VAL A 34 -11.79 -15.99 -13.96
C VAL A 34 -11.44 -16.87 -15.17
N ALA A 35 -10.22 -16.76 -15.69
CA ALA A 35 -9.75 -17.55 -16.82
C ALA A 35 -9.38 -19.01 -16.46
N GLY A 36 -9.22 -19.32 -15.17
CA GLY A 36 -8.70 -20.59 -14.67
C GLY A 36 -9.38 -21.85 -15.22
N PRO A 37 -10.73 -21.94 -15.25
CA PRO A 37 -11.43 -23.08 -15.83
C PRO A 37 -11.10 -23.31 -17.31
N PHE A 38 -10.97 -22.24 -18.10
CA PHE A 38 -10.67 -22.29 -19.53
C PHE A 38 -9.22 -22.70 -19.80
N ILE A 39 -8.26 -22.12 -19.05
CA ILE A 39 -6.84 -22.50 -19.10
C ILE A 39 -6.69 -23.99 -18.78
N ARG A 40 -7.37 -24.44 -17.72
CA ARG A 40 -7.32 -25.84 -17.29
C ARG A 40 -7.84 -26.79 -18.37
N GLN A 41 -8.97 -26.43 -18.99
CA GLN A 41 -9.58 -27.24 -20.04
C GLN A 41 -8.70 -27.31 -21.30
N GLU A 42 -8.16 -26.18 -21.77
CA GLU A 42 -7.33 -26.14 -22.98
C GLU A 42 -5.97 -26.83 -22.77
N MET A 43 -5.31 -26.59 -21.64
CA MET A 43 -3.96 -27.09 -21.38
C MET A 43 -3.94 -28.45 -20.66
N GLY A 44 -5.11 -29.05 -20.41
CA GLY A 44 -5.23 -30.35 -19.73
C GLY A 44 -4.68 -30.35 -18.30
N LEU A 45 -4.74 -29.22 -17.59
CA LEU A 45 -4.12 -29.09 -16.27
C LEU A 45 -4.93 -29.83 -15.19
N THR A 46 -4.23 -30.38 -14.22
CA THR A 46 -4.88 -30.84 -12.98
C THR A 46 -5.27 -29.64 -12.10
N THR A 47 -6.20 -29.85 -11.16
CA THR A 47 -6.56 -28.82 -10.18
C THR A 47 -5.35 -28.39 -9.35
N VAL A 48 -4.46 -29.33 -9.00
CA VAL A 48 -3.22 -29.05 -8.25
C VAL A 48 -2.31 -28.13 -9.05
N GLN A 49 -2.13 -28.41 -10.35
CA GLN A 49 -1.33 -27.59 -11.25
C GLN A 49 -1.89 -26.18 -11.41
N LEU A 50 -3.22 -26.04 -11.54
CA LEU A 50 -3.86 -24.72 -11.58
C LEU A 50 -3.68 -23.96 -10.25
N GLY A 51 -3.75 -24.66 -9.12
CA GLY A 51 -3.45 -24.09 -7.80
C GLY A 51 -2.04 -23.53 -7.69
N LEU A 52 -1.04 -24.23 -8.26
CA LEU A 52 0.35 -23.74 -8.33
C LEU A 52 0.46 -22.44 -9.15
N VAL A 53 -0.28 -22.31 -10.24
CA VAL A 53 -0.32 -21.08 -11.05
C VAL A 53 -0.88 -19.91 -10.23
N PHE A 54 -1.95 -20.13 -9.47
CA PHE A 54 -2.54 -19.09 -8.63
C PHE A 54 -1.61 -18.65 -7.48
N SER A 55 -0.95 -19.59 -6.82
CA SER A 55 -0.09 -19.29 -5.66
C SER A 55 1.26 -18.68 -6.04
N ALA A 56 1.78 -18.96 -7.25
CA ALA A 56 3.09 -18.48 -7.72
C ALA A 56 3.27 -16.95 -7.64
N PHE A 57 2.18 -16.18 -7.72
CA PHE A 57 2.18 -14.72 -7.57
C PHE A 57 2.53 -14.26 -6.15
N ALA A 58 2.05 -14.96 -5.12
CA ALA A 58 2.04 -14.46 -3.73
C ALA A 58 3.45 -14.36 -3.11
N TYR A 59 4.33 -15.32 -3.42
CA TYR A 59 5.68 -15.39 -2.85
C TYR A 59 6.57 -14.18 -3.23
N PRO A 60 6.78 -13.88 -4.53
CA PRO A 60 7.57 -12.72 -4.92
C PRO A 60 6.88 -11.41 -4.53
N TYR A 61 5.54 -11.37 -4.56
CA TYR A 61 4.78 -10.20 -4.13
C TYR A 61 5.11 -9.80 -2.69
N ALA A 62 5.08 -10.76 -1.76
CA ALA A 62 5.40 -10.50 -0.36
C ALA A 62 6.84 -10.00 -0.16
N ALA A 63 7.82 -10.62 -0.81
CA ALA A 63 9.22 -10.20 -0.74
C ALA A 63 9.43 -8.78 -1.32
N MET A 64 8.73 -8.47 -2.41
CA MET A 64 8.83 -7.18 -3.09
C MET A 64 8.13 -6.03 -2.37
N GLN A 65 7.30 -6.27 -1.36
CA GLN A 65 6.72 -5.19 -0.54
C GLN A 65 7.81 -4.36 0.13
N ILE A 66 8.69 -5.01 0.91
CA ILE A 66 9.78 -4.32 1.60
C ILE A 66 10.84 -3.90 0.59
N PHE A 67 11.24 -4.79 -0.32
CA PHE A 67 12.33 -4.52 -1.25
C PHE A 67 11.98 -3.42 -2.28
N GLY A 68 10.77 -3.46 -2.85
CA GLY A 68 10.27 -2.44 -3.76
C GLY A 68 10.10 -1.08 -3.08
N GLY A 69 9.64 -1.06 -1.82
CA GLY A 69 9.60 0.16 -1.00
C GLY A 69 10.99 0.75 -0.76
N TRP A 70 11.97 -0.10 -0.45
CA TRP A 70 13.38 0.30 -0.30
C TRP A 70 13.99 0.85 -1.59
N LEU A 71 13.73 0.18 -2.72
CA LEU A 71 14.14 0.69 -4.04
C LEU A 71 13.51 2.05 -4.31
N ALA A 72 12.22 2.24 -4.01
CA ALA A 72 11.51 3.50 -4.23
C ALA A 72 12.10 4.65 -3.39
N ASP A 73 12.48 4.37 -2.14
CA ASP A 73 13.13 5.35 -1.28
C ASP A 73 14.52 5.76 -1.82
N ARG A 74 15.27 4.83 -2.42
CA ARG A 74 16.64 5.04 -2.89
C ARG A 74 16.75 5.60 -4.32
N TYR A 75 15.95 5.09 -5.24
CA TYR A 75 16.02 5.41 -6.67
C TYR A 75 14.89 6.33 -7.14
N GLY A 76 13.91 6.58 -6.27
CA GLY A 76 12.77 7.45 -6.54
C GLY A 76 11.59 6.71 -7.19
N PRO A 77 10.35 7.15 -6.94
CA PRO A 77 9.16 6.44 -7.42
C PRO A 77 9.05 6.33 -8.94
N LYS A 78 9.52 7.33 -9.70
CA LYS A 78 9.41 7.35 -11.16
C LYS A 78 10.11 6.16 -11.79
N LEU A 79 11.38 5.95 -11.46
CA LEU A 79 12.18 4.89 -12.07
C LEU A 79 11.66 3.52 -11.62
N VAL A 80 11.47 3.36 -10.31
CA VAL A 80 11.09 2.07 -9.72
C VAL A 80 9.72 1.62 -10.22
N LEU A 81 8.71 2.50 -10.18
CA LEU A 81 7.37 2.13 -10.64
C LEU A 81 7.32 1.91 -12.16
N THR A 82 8.15 2.61 -12.93
CA THR A 82 8.29 2.35 -14.37
C THR A 82 8.82 0.94 -14.60
N VAL A 83 9.91 0.54 -13.94
CA VAL A 83 10.50 -0.80 -14.11
C VAL A 83 9.53 -1.88 -13.64
N LEU A 84 8.93 -1.71 -12.46
CA LEU A 84 7.94 -2.64 -11.92
C LEU A 84 6.73 -2.80 -12.85
N SER A 85 6.25 -1.70 -13.45
CA SER A 85 5.13 -1.70 -14.38
C SER A 85 5.40 -2.31 -15.74
N LEU A 86 6.61 -2.14 -16.25
CA LEU A 86 7.05 -2.88 -17.42
C LEU A 86 7.08 -4.38 -17.14
N ILE A 87 7.59 -4.79 -15.96
CA ILE A 87 7.66 -6.21 -15.58
C ILE A 87 6.25 -6.81 -15.49
N TRP A 88 5.33 -6.20 -14.73
CA TRP A 88 3.99 -6.77 -14.59
C TRP A 88 3.21 -6.71 -15.90
N GLY A 89 3.26 -5.60 -16.64
CA GLY A 89 2.53 -5.44 -17.89
C GLY A 89 2.99 -6.41 -18.97
N ALA A 90 4.31 -6.61 -19.09
CA ALA A 90 4.88 -7.60 -20.00
C ALA A 90 4.53 -9.04 -19.57
N ALA A 91 4.55 -9.34 -18.26
CA ALA A 91 4.17 -10.66 -17.75
C ALA A 91 2.68 -10.98 -18.00
N THR A 92 1.78 -10.00 -17.78
CA THR A 92 0.36 -10.13 -18.12
C THR A 92 0.19 -10.39 -19.61
N LEU A 93 0.81 -9.59 -20.48
CA LEU A 93 0.72 -9.75 -21.94
C LEU A 93 1.25 -11.11 -22.39
N ALA A 94 2.43 -11.52 -21.88
CA ALA A 94 3.06 -12.79 -22.21
C ALA A 94 2.25 -14.00 -21.72
N THR A 95 1.36 -13.83 -20.73
CA THR A 95 0.47 -14.91 -20.26
C THR A 95 -0.48 -15.38 -21.36
N GLY A 96 -0.89 -14.51 -22.27
CA GLY A 96 -1.71 -14.91 -23.42
C GLY A 96 -1.00 -15.88 -24.37
N PHE A 97 0.33 -15.88 -24.37
CA PHE A 97 1.16 -16.76 -25.20
C PHE A 97 1.66 -18.01 -24.43
N ALA A 98 1.16 -18.25 -23.22
CA ALA A 98 1.65 -19.34 -22.40
C ALA A 98 1.28 -20.72 -22.99
N GLY A 99 2.30 -21.54 -23.29
CA GLY A 99 2.13 -22.89 -23.84
C GLY A 99 2.35 -24.02 -22.83
N SER A 100 2.81 -23.71 -21.61
CA SER A 100 3.08 -24.71 -20.58
C SER A 100 2.78 -24.19 -19.17
N ILE A 101 2.59 -25.12 -18.22
CA ILE A 101 2.42 -24.79 -16.81
C ILE A 101 3.64 -24.03 -16.26
N ALA A 102 4.86 -24.43 -16.62
CA ALA A 102 6.08 -23.79 -16.17
C ALA A 102 6.12 -22.32 -16.62
N MET A 103 5.67 -22.04 -17.85
CA MET A 103 5.54 -20.68 -18.36
C MET A 103 4.48 -19.88 -17.59
N LEU A 104 3.30 -20.46 -17.32
CA LEU A 104 2.28 -19.82 -16.51
C LEU A 104 2.78 -19.47 -15.10
N VAL A 105 3.45 -20.41 -14.43
CA VAL A 105 4.04 -20.20 -13.10
C VAL A 105 5.10 -19.11 -13.13
N ALA A 106 6.02 -19.15 -14.11
CA ALA A 106 7.06 -18.13 -14.25
C ALA A 106 6.48 -16.73 -14.50
N LEU A 107 5.46 -16.62 -15.35
CA LEU A 107 4.79 -15.34 -15.63
C LEU A 107 4.01 -14.82 -14.42
N ARG A 108 3.37 -15.70 -13.64
CA ARG A 108 2.73 -15.34 -12.38
C ARG A 108 3.74 -14.86 -11.34
N PHE A 109 4.90 -15.50 -11.29
CA PHE A 109 5.99 -15.08 -10.44
C PHE A 109 6.51 -13.68 -10.84
N LEU A 110 6.74 -13.43 -12.13
CA LEU A 110 7.14 -12.12 -12.65
C LEU A 110 6.09 -11.03 -12.37
N LEU A 111 4.81 -11.36 -12.54
CA LEU A 111 3.69 -10.47 -12.18
C LEU A 111 3.79 -10.06 -10.70
N GLY A 112 4.02 -11.03 -9.81
CA GLY A 112 4.20 -10.76 -8.38
C GLY A 112 5.43 -9.92 -8.07
N ILE A 113 6.53 -10.07 -8.82
CA ILE A 113 7.68 -9.18 -8.70
C ILE A 113 7.29 -7.74 -9.02
N GLY A 114 6.61 -7.52 -10.15
CA GLY A 114 6.21 -6.20 -10.59
C GLY A 114 5.20 -5.54 -9.65
N GLU A 115 4.11 -6.23 -9.31
CA GLU A 115 3.08 -5.65 -8.45
C GLU A 115 3.51 -5.46 -6.99
N GLY A 116 4.36 -6.33 -6.46
CA GLY A 116 4.69 -6.35 -5.03
C GLY A 116 5.31 -5.05 -4.53
N GLY A 117 6.10 -4.37 -5.36
CA GLY A 117 6.70 -3.09 -5.03
C GLY A 117 5.83 -1.87 -5.39
N ALA A 118 4.71 -2.06 -6.10
CA ALA A 118 3.96 -0.95 -6.69
C ALA A 118 3.30 -0.05 -5.64
N PHE A 119 2.63 -0.63 -4.64
CA PHE A 119 1.91 0.15 -3.61
C PHE A 119 2.85 0.87 -2.63
N PRO A 120 3.95 0.24 -2.15
CA PRO A 120 5.00 0.95 -1.41
C PRO A 120 5.61 2.10 -2.22
N THR A 121 5.80 1.91 -3.54
CA THR A 121 6.32 2.95 -4.42
C THR A 121 5.34 4.11 -4.60
N ALA A 122 4.05 3.82 -4.77
CA ALA A 122 2.99 4.83 -4.83
C ALA A 122 2.85 5.60 -3.50
N THR A 123 2.93 4.88 -2.38
CA THR A 123 2.97 5.45 -1.03
C THR A 123 4.14 6.43 -0.89
N ARG A 124 5.32 6.07 -1.38
CA ARG A 124 6.46 6.97 -1.43
C ARG A 124 6.19 8.18 -2.33
N ALA A 125 5.56 8.00 -3.49
CA ALA A 125 5.19 9.12 -4.37
C ALA A 125 4.28 10.14 -3.68
N PHE A 126 3.31 9.69 -2.88
CA PHE A 126 2.40 10.60 -2.17
C PHE A 126 3.09 11.47 -1.12
N THR A 127 4.24 11.06 -0.59
CA THR A 127 5.01 11.95 0.29
C THR A 127 5.48 13.24 -0.40
N TYR A 128 5.69 13.21 -1.72
CA TYR A 128 6.13 14.36 -2.51
C TYR A 128 4.99 15.14 -3.17
N TRP A 129 3.87 14.46 -3.47
CA TRP A 129 2.79 15.01 -4.28
C TRP A 129 1.55 15.41 -3.50
N MET A 130 1.41 14.92 -2.25
CA MET A 130 0.23 15.16 -1.43
C MET A 130 0.54 15.95 -0.16
N PRO A 131 -0.20 17.05 0.10
CA PRO A 131 -0.18 17.69 1.41
C PRO A 131 -0.53 16.68 2.50
N VAL A 132 0.07 16.81 3.68
CA VAL A 132 -0.19 15.91 4.83
C VAL A 132 -1.69 15.78 5.13
N ALA A 133 -2.43 16.89 4.97
CA ALA A 133 -3.88 16.97 5.20
C ALA A 133 -4.75 16.38 4.09
N GLU A 134 -4.18 15.84 3.01
CA GLU A 134 -4.89 15.17 1.91
C GLU A 134 -4.35 13.75 1.64
N ARG A 135 -3.37 13.28 2.43
CA ARG A 135 -2.79 11.94 2.28
C ARG A 135 -3.80 10.83 2.59
N GLY A 136 -4.70 11.05 3.56
CA GLY A 136 -5.75 10.10 3.90
C GLY A 136 -6.69 9.89 2.73
N PHE A 137 -7.20 10.97 2.16
CA PHE A 137 -8.04 10.95 0.97
C PHE A 137 -7.33 10.31 -0.21
N ALA A 138 -6.07 10.65 -0.46
CA ALA A 138 -5.28 10.07 -1.56
C ALA A 138 -5.18 8.55 -1.45
N GLN A 139 -4.85 8.02 -0.26
CA GLN A 139 -4.82 6.57 -0.05
C GLN A 139 -6.21 5.94 -0.17
N GLY A 140 -7.24 6.57 0.41
CA GLY A 140 -8.61 6.08 0.36
C GLY A 140 -9.11 5.92 -1.06
N ILE A 141 -8.99 6.97 -1.89
CA ILE A 141 -9.48 6.90 -3.26
C ILE A 141 -8.68 5.91 -4.10
N THR A 142 -7.35 5.79 -3.94
CA THR A 142 -6.59 4.77 -4.69
C THR A 142 -7.00 3.34 -4.32
N HIS A 143 -7.22 3.07 -3.04
CA HIS A 143 -7.64 1.74 -2.59
C HIS A 143 -9.08 1.42 -2.99
N SER A 144 -9.99 2.40 -2.97
CA SER A 144 -11.33 2.27 -3.56
C SER A 144 -11.28 1.85 -5.04
N PHE A 145 -10.36 2.42 -5.83
CA PHE A 145 -10.18 2.02 -7.23
C PHE A 145 -9.63 0.60 -7.38
N ALA A 146 -8.77 0.15 -6.46
CA ALA A 146 -8.34 -1.25 -6.39
C ALA A 146 -9.53 -2.20 -6.15
N ARG A 147 -10.39 -1.91 -5.17
CA ARG A 147 -11.62 -2.70 -4.90
C ARG A 147 -12.56 -2.70 -6.09
N LEU A 148 -12.75 -1.55 -6.73
CA LEU A 148 -13.57 -1.41 -7.92
C LEU A 148 -13.01 -2.26 -9.09
N GLY A 149 -11.68 -2.25 -9.29
CA GLY A 149 -11.01 -3.09 -10.28
C GLY A 149 -11.31 -4.56 -10.04
N GLY A 150 -11.13 -5.05 -8.81
CA GLY A 150 -11.45 -6.43 -8.43
C GLY A 150 -12.90 -6.81 -8.69
N ALA A 151 -13.86 -5.93 -8.40
CA ALA A 151 -15.29 -6.18 -8.63
C ALA A 151 -15.68 -6.20 -10.12
N ILE A 152 -15.06 -5.35 -10.95
CA ILE A 152 -15.34 -5.25 -12.39
C ILE A 152 -14.63 -6.35 -13.19
N THR A 153 -13.57 -6.96 -12.64
CA THR A 153 -12.76 -7.94 -13.36
C THR A 153 -13.55 -9.16 -13.86
N PRO A 154 -14.34 -9.87 -13.03
CA PRO A 154 -15.06 -11.06 -13.49
C PRO A 154 -15.95 -10.83 -14.71
N PRO A 155 -16.86 -9.83 -14.76
CA PRO A 155 -17.70 -9.63 -15.94
C PRO A 155 -16.89 -9.20 -17.17
N VAL A 156 -15.88 -8.34 -17.01
CA VAL A 156 -15.06 -7.87 -18.15
C VAL A 156 -14.23 -9.01 -18.73
N VAL A 157 -13.51 -9.74 -17.89
CA VAL A 157 -12.65 -10.84 -18.35
C VAL A 157 -13.48 -11.97 -18.95
N LEU A 158 -14.60 -12.34 -18.31
CA LEU A 158 -15.48 -13.38 -18.84
C LEU A 158 -16.05 -13.00 -20.22
N ALA A 159 -16.46 -11.75 -20.42
CA ALA A 159 -16.95 -11.28 -21.72
C ALA A 159 -15.90 -11.42 -22.82
N ILE A 160 -14.63 -11.08 -22.52
CA ILE A 160 -13.53 -11.24 -23.49
C ILE A 160 -13.23 -12.72 -23.72
N VAL A 161 -13.18 -13.53 -22.66
CA VAL A 161 -12.92 -14.98 -22.76
C VAL A 161 -13.95 -15.69 -23.61
N VAL A 162 -15.24 -15.38 -23.44
CA VAL A 162 -16.33 -15.98 -24.21
C VAL A 162 -16.30 -15.55 -25.68
N ALA A 163 -15.93 -14.30 -25.95
CA ALA A 163 -15.94 -13.76 -27.31
C ALA A 163 -14.69 -14.15 -28.12
N PHE A 164 -13.51 -14.16 -27.49
CA PHE A 164 -12.23 -14.25 -28.18
C PHE A 164 -11.30 -15.33 -27.65
N GLY A 165 -11.50 -15.80 -26.42
CA GLY A 165 -10.61 -16.74 -25.75
C GLY A 165 -9.86 -16.12 -24.57
N TRP A 166 -9.32 -16.98 -23.70
CA TRP A 166 -8.61 -16.53 -22.50
C TRP A 166 -7.25 -15.92 -22.82
N ARG A 167 -6.62 -16.35 -23.93
CA ARG A 167 -5.31 -15.85 -24.35
C ARG A 167 -5.39 -14.36 -24.70
N GLU A 168 -6.42 -14.00 -25.43
CA GLU A 168 -6.76 -12.66 -25.90
C GLU A 168 -7.09 -11.75 -24.72
N ALA A 169 -7.75 -12.26 -23.68
CA ALA A 169 -7.98 -11.51 -22.44
C ALA A 169 -6.66 -11.05 -21.81
N PHE A 170 -5.65 -11.92 -21.71
CA PHE A 170 -4.33 -11.54 -21.18
C PHE A 170 -3.56 -10.57 -22.08
N ILE A 171 -3.66 -10.73 -23.40
CA ILE A 171 -3.03 -9.81 -24.35
C ILE A 171 -3.63 -8.41 -24.20
N VAL A 172 -4.97 -8.29 -24.20
CA VAL A 172 -5.66 -7.00 -24.06
C VAL A 172 -5.32 -6.33 -22.73
N LEU A 173 -5.41 -7.07 -21.63
CA LEU A 173 -5.09 -6.53 -20.30
C LEU A 173 -3.61 -6.11 -20.19
N GLY A 174 -2.69 -6.92 -20.72
CA GLY A 174 -1.27 -6.60 -20.76
C GLY A 174 -0.96 -5.35 -21.58
N VAL A 175 -1.64 -5.16 -22.73
CA VAL A 175 -1.54 -3.92 -23.52
C VAL A 175 -2.05 -2.72 -22.72
N VAL A 176 -3.17 -2.86 -21.99
CA VAL A 176 -3.70 -1.79 -21.12
C VAL A 176 -2.70 -1.44 -20.02
N SER A 177 -2.10 -2.44 -19.36
CA SER A 177 -1.05 -2.24 -18.35
C SER A 177 0.17 -1.52 -18.91
N LEU A 178 0.67 -1.91 -20.08
CA LEU A 178 1.81 -1.25 -20.73
C LEU A 178 1.46 0.17 -21.22
N ALA A 179 0.24 0.40 -21.70
CA ALA A 179 -0.23 1.72 -22.08
C ALA A 179 -0.28 2.66 -20.86
N TRP A 180 -0.70 2.14 -19.69
CA TRP A 180 -0.62 2.87 -18.43
C TRP A 180 0.84 3.19 -18.06
N THR A 181 1.79 2.27 -18.23
CA THR A 181 3.21 2.55 -18.00
C THR A 181 3.71 3.71 -18.86
N VAL A 182 3.36 3.74 -20.14
CA VAL A 182 3.72 4.85 -21.05
C VAL A 182 3.12 6.17 -20.59
N LEU A 183 1.84 6.16 -20.16
CA LEU A 183 1.18 7.32 -19.58
C LEU A 183 1.92 7.80 -18.32
N TYR A 184 2.26 6.88 -17.41
CA TYR A 184 2.96 7.18 -16.17
C TYR A 184 4.34 7.80 -16.43
N MET A 185 5.14 7.25 -17.33
CA MET A 185 6.46 7.80 -17.68
C MET A 185 6.38 9.25 -18.20
N LYS A 186 5.35 9.55 -18.99
CA LYS A 186 5.13 10.88 -19.60
C LYS A 186 4.60 11.90 -18.59
N VAL A 187 3.73 11.49 -17.67
CA VAL A 187 3.04 12.40 -16.75
C VAL A 187 3.77 12.56 -15.43
N PHE A 188 4.31 11.49 -14.86
CA PHE A 188 4.87 11.52 -13.51
C PHE A 188 6.30 12.07 -13.48
N THR A 189 6.60 12.92 -12.48
CA THR A 189 7.98 13.30 -12.09
C THR A 189 8.18 12.99 -10.61
N ASN A 190 9.43 12.76 -10.19
CA ASN A 190 9.70 12.39 -8.79
C ASN A 190 9.29 13.49 -7.82
N THR A 191 9.50 14.74 -8.23
CA THR A 191 9.25 15.90 -7.38
C THR A 191 8.44 16.97 -8.12
N PRO A 192 7.65 17.77 -7.38
CA PRO A 192 6.92 18.94 -7.89
C PRO A 192 7.73 19.91 -8.76
N ASP A 193 8.93 20.28 -8.31
CA ASP A 193 9.81 21.27 -8.94
C ASP A 193 10.32 20.83 -10.32
N GLN A 194 10.38 19.53 -10.59
CA GLN A 194 10.75 18.98 -11.89
C GLN A 194 9.60 19.01 -12.90
N HIS A 195 8.37 19.26 -12.46
CA HIS A 195 7.19 19.12 -13.29
C HIS A 195 6.86 20.43 -14.03
N ARG A 196 6.92 20.41 -15.36
CA ARG A 196 6.71 21.60 -16.22
C ARG A 196 5.39 22.36 -15.99
N ARG A 197 4.37 21.68 -15.47
CA ARG A 197 3.03 22.24 -15.22
C ARG A 197 2.85 22.82 -13.82
N MET A 198 3.79 22.60 -12.90
CA MET A 198 3.66 23.04 -11.50
C MET A 198 3.85 24.54 -11.37
N THR A 199 3.04 25.15 -10.51
CA THR A 199 3.21 26.55 -10.10
C THR A 199 3.86 26.63 -8.72
N ALA A 200 4.40 27.80 -8.38
CA ALA A 200 4.94 28.06 -7.03
C ALA A 200 3.85 27.92 -5.95
N GLU A 201 2.62 28.36 -6.25
CA GLU A 201 1.45 28.21 -5.38
C GLU A 201 1.11 26.73 -5.12
N GLU A 202 1.02 25.91 -6.17
CA GLU A 202 0.75 24.46 -6.03
C GLU A 202 1.85 23.76 -5.23
N THR A 203 3.10 24.16 -5.42
CA THR A 203 4.25 23.60 -4.69
C THR A 203 4.22 23.98 -3.22
N ALA A 204 3.87 25.24 -2.92
CA ALA A 204 3.71 25.73 -1.55
C ALA A 204 2.54 25.06 -0.83
N GLU A 205 1.42 24.80 -1.50
CA GLU A 205 0.27 24.07 -0.93
C GLU A 205 0.63 22.63 -0.51
N ILE A 206 1.51 21.96 -1.27
CA ILE A 206 1.99 20.62 -0.91
C ILE A 206 2.93 20.66 0.30
N GLY A 207 3.62 21.79 0.51
CA GLY A 207 4.63 21.94 1.54
C GLY A 207 5.97 21.30 1.18
N TYR A 208 6.22 21.04 -0.12
CA TYR A 208 7.46 20.45 -0.60
C TYR A 208 8.63 21.44 -0.49
N LYS A 209 9.77 21.02 0.08
CA LYS A 209 11.00 21.81 0.12
C LYS A 209 12.02 21.27 -0.89
N ALA A 210 12.53 22.16 -1.74
CA ALA A 210 13.53 21.80 -2.75
C ALA A 210 14.78 21.16 -2.10
N GLY A 211 15.26 20.06 -2.69
CA GLY A 211 16.45 19.33 -2.22
C GLY A 211 16.16 18.22 -1.19
N GLU A 212 14.94 18.09 -0.68
CA GLU A 212 14.59 16.99 0.24
C GLU A 212 14.82 15.61 -0.41
N CYS A 213 14.47 15.44 -1.69
CA CYS A 213 14.63 14.15 -2.39
C CYS A 213 16.09 13.67 -2.46
N GLU A 214 17.04 14.57 -2.80
CA GLU A 214 18.45 14.21 -2.96
C GLU A 214 19.13 13.87 -1.62
N ARG A 215 18.70 14.51 -0.53
CA ARG A 215 19.22 14.21 0.81
C ARG A 215 18.83 12.80 1.27
N VAL A 216 17.65 12.32 0.86
CA VAL A 216 17.16 10.98 1.22
C VAL A 216 17.90 9.89 0.48
N LYS A 217 18.13 10.06 -0.83
CA LYS A 217 18.82 9.05 -1.66
C LYS A 217 20.21 8.68 -1.15
N ARG A 218 20.87 9.61 -0.43
CA ARG A 218 22.23 9.45 0.11
C ARG A 218 22.26 8.88 1.53
N ALA A 219 21.15 8.85 2.25
CA ALA A 219 21.11 8.38 3.62
C ALA A 219 21.03 6.84 3.70
N ALA A 220 21.79 6.23 4.60
CA ALA A 220 21.66 4.80 4.90
C ALA A 220 20.30 4.53 5.57
N THR A 221 19.61 3.48 5.13
CA THR A 221 18.29 3.11 5.67
C THR A 221 18.42 2.64 7.14
N PRO A 222 17.74 3.28 8.11
CA PRO A 222 17.89 2.95 9.52
C PRO A 222 16.97 1.79 9.93
N TRP A 223 17.28 0.58 9.46
CA TRP A 223 16.46 -0.65 9.63
C TRP A 223 15.98 -0.87 11.06
N ARG A 224 16.87 -0.78 12.06
CA ARG A 224 16.52 -1.00 13.47
C ARG A 224 15.51 0.03 13.99
N LYS A 225 15.64 1.31 13.61
CA LYS A 225 14.70 2.36 14.02
C LYS A 225 13.35 2.17 13.33
N LEU A 226 13.35 1.82 12.04
CA LEU A 226 12.14 1.54 11.28
C LEU A 226 11.36 0.37 11.87
N VAL A 227 11.99 -0.78 12.12
CA VAL A 227 11.34 -1.94 12.73
C VAL A 227 10.76 -1.57 14.11
N ARG A 228 11.52 -0.86 14.95
CA ARG A 228 11.06 -0.42 16.28
C ARG A 228 9.85 0.53 16.23
N ARG A 229 9.72 1.33 15.17
CA ARG A 229 8.60 2.29 15.03
C ARG A 229 7.40 1.69 14.28
N MET A 230 7.64 0.75 13.38
CA MET A 230 6.61 0.17 12.52
C MET A 230 5.99 -1.12 13.06
N TRP A 231 6.63 -1.86 13.98
CA TRP A 231 6.12 -3.18 14.41
C TRP A 231 4.66 -3.15 14.90
N LEU A 232 4.26 -2.10 15.64
CA LEU A 232 2.90 -1.98 16.14
C LEU A 232 1.92 -1.70 15.01
N VAL A 233 2.32 -0.90 14.02
CA VAL A 233 1.52 -0.65 12.81
C VAL A 233 1.38 -1.94 12.00
N THR A 234 2.47 -2.67 11.80
CA THR A 234 2.47 -4.00 11.16
C THR A 234 1.56 -4.99 11.91
N PHE A 235 1.54 -4.95 13.24
CA PHE A 235 0.67 -5.81 14.03
C PHE A 235 -0.81 -5.43 13.91
N VAL A 236 -1.15 -4.14 13.91
CA VAL A 236 -2.52 -3.69 13.65
C VAL A 236 -2.95 -4.04 12.22
N ASP A 237 -2.05 -3.90 11.25
CA ASP A 237 -2.27 -4.32 9.86
C ASP A 237 -2.47 -5.85 9.73
N PHE A 238 -1.79 -6.65 10.55
CA PHE A 238 -2.05 -8.09 10.67
C PHE A 238 -3.47 -8.38 11.19
N CYS A 239 -3.93 -7.69 12.24
CA CYS A 239 -5.29 -7.85 12.76
C CYS A 239 -6.36 -7.44 11.73
N TYR A 240 -6.15 -6.32 11.03
CA TYR A 240 -6.99 -5.89 9.91
C TYR A 240 -7.00 -6.94 8.80
N GLY A 241 -5.81 -7.37 8.37
CA GLY A 241 -5.62 -8.33 7.30
C GLY A 241 -6.23 -9.68 7.60
N TRP A 242 -6.17 -10.16 8.85
CA TRP A 242 -6.74 -11.43 9.27
C TRP A 242 -8.21 -11.51 8.89
N LEU A 243 -8.97 -10.49 9.30
CA LEU A 243 -10.41 -10.45 9.09
C LEU A 243 -10.73 -10.19 7.61
N LEU A 244 -9.98 -9.32 6.94
CA LEU A 244 -10.15 -9.10 5.50
C LEU A 244 -9.96 -10.40 4.71
N TRP A 245 -8.95 -11.21 5.03
CA TRP A 245 -8.77 -12.52 4.39
C TRP A 245 -9.93 -13.47 4.67
N VAL A 246 -10.45 -13.53 5.91
CA VAL A 246 -11.67 -14.31 6.22
C VAL A 246 -12.83 -13.90 5.31
N TYR A 247 -13.06 -12.60 5.14
CA TYR A 247 -14.10 -12.08 4.25
C TYR A 247 -13.88 -12.51 2.79
N LEU A 248 -12.64 -12.54 2.32
CA LEU A 248 -12.36 -12.89 0.92
C LEU A 248 -12.42 -14.40 0.66
N THR A 249 -11.99 -15.25 1.60
CA THR A 249 -11.92 -16.71 1.40
C THR A 249 -13.16 -17.46 1.87
N TRP A 250 -13.70 -17.12 3.05
CA TRP A 250 -14.70 -17.95 3.73
C TRP A 250 -16.12 -17.37 3.69
N MET A 251 -16.28 -16.09 3.34
CA MET A 251 -17.61 -15.47 3.23
C MET A 251 -18.52 -16.20 2.24
N PRO A 252 -18.09 -16.60 1.03
CA PRO A 252 -18.98 -17.31 0.11
C PRO A 252 -19.45 -18.66 0.67
N SER A 253 -18.55 -19.43 1.27
CA SER A 253 -18.88 -20.71 1.91
C SER A 253 -19.82 -20.52 3.10
N TYR A 254 -19.57 -19.53 3.95
CA TYR A 254 -20.47 -19.20 5.06
C TYR A 254 -21.89 -18.86 4.59
N LEU A 255 -22.03 -18.00 3.58
CA LEU A 255 -23.34 -17.61 3.05
C LEU A 255 -24.08 -18.81 2.44
N ARG A 256 -23.37 -19.72 1.79
CA ARG A 256 -23.97 -20.92 1.20
C ARG A 256 -24.33 -21.97 2.26
N GLU A 257 -23.38 -22.34 3.10
CA GLU A 257 -23.48 -23.49 4.01
C GLU A 257 -24.23 -23.17 5.30
N SER A 258 -24.02 -21.96 5.87
CA SER A 258 -24.67 -21.57 7.12
C SER A 258 -25.95 -20.77 6.90
N GLN A 259 -26.04 -19.99 5.82
CA GLN A 259 -27.19 -19.10 5.57
C GLN A 259 -28.10 -19.60 4.43
N GLY A 260 -27.72 -20.68 3.73
CA GLY A 260 -28.59 -21.37 2.76
C GLY A 260 -28.84 -20.62 1.45
N PHE A 261 -28.00 -19.64 1.10
CA PHE A 261 -28.15 -18.89 -0.15
C PHE A 261 -27.95 -19.78 -1.38
N ASP A 262 -28.76 -19.56 -2.42
CA ASP A 262 -28.56 -20.21 -3.71
C ASP A 262 -27.36 -19.61 -4.48
N LEU A 263 -26.93 -20.28 -5.55
CA LEU A 263 -25.79 -19.86 -6.36
C LEU A 263 -25.95 -18.48 -7.04
N LYS A 264 -27.18 -18.09 -7.44
CA LYS A 264 -27.46 -16.80 -8.08
C LYS A 264 -27.43 -15.67 -7.06
N GLN A 265 -28.00 -15.91 -5.88
CA GLN A 265 -28.00 -15.00 -4.75
C GLN A 265 -26.58 -14.76 -4.23
N LEU A 266 -25.75 -15.80 -4.17
CA LEU A 266 -24.37 -15.70 -3.70
C LEU A 266 -23.55 -14.67 -4.49
N ALA A 267 -23.71 -14.61 -5.82
CA ALA A 267 -23.00 -13.64 -6.66
C ALA A 267 -23.44 -12.18 -6.37
N LEU A 268 -24.73 -11.94 -6.16
CA LEU A 268 -25.26 -10.62 -5.84
C LEU A 268 -24.85 -10.18 -4.42
N PHE A 269 -24.95 -11.09 -3.45
CA PHE A 269 -24.72 -10.77 -2.04
C PHE A 269 -23.24 -10.75 -1.62
N THR A 270 -22.34 -11.35 -2.39
CA THR A 270 -20.89 -11.18 -2.21
C THR A 270 -20.36 -9.86 -2.78
N ALA A 271 -21.07 -9.26 -3.76
CA ALA A 271 -20.72 -7.96 -4.31
C ALA A 271 -21.03 -6.80 -3.34
N LEU A 272 -22.08 -6.93 -2.52
CA LEU A 272 -22.51 -5.89 -1.56
C LEU A 272 -21.40 -5.50 -0.57
N PRO A 273 -20.76 -6.45 0.17
CA PRO A 273 -19.66 -6.14 1.05
C PRO A 273 -18.49 -5.45 0.32
N LEU A 274 -18.13 -5.90 -0.88
CA LEU A 274 -17.03 -5.29 -1.64
C LEU A 274 -17.34 -3.83 -2.01
N LEU A 275 -18.57 -3.54 -2.45
CA LEU A 275 -19.02 -2.17 -2.71
C LEU A 275 -19.05 -1.33 -1.43
N ALA A 276 -19.48 -1.91 -0.31
CA ALA A 276 -19.41 -1.27 0.99
C ALA A 276 -17.95 -0.93 1.33
N GLY A 277 -17.00 -1.80 1.00
CA GLY A 277 -15.57 -1.55 1.11
C GLY A 277 -15.07 -0.37 0.29
N VAL A 278 -15.50 -0.25 -0.98
CA VAL A 278 -15.18 0.91 -1.84
C VAL A 278 -15.56 2.22 -1.16
N VAL A 279 -16.77 2.28 -0.58
CA VAL A 279 -17.25 3.48 0.13
C VAL A 279 -16.48 3.69 1.43
N GLY A 280 -16.20 2.61 2.18
CA GLY A 280 -15.42 2.63 3.42
C GLY A 280 -14.02 3.21 3.22
N ASP A 281 -13.28 2.72 2.23
CA ASP A 281 -11.94 3.20 1.87
C ASP A 281 -11.91 4.71 1.60
N THR A 282 -12.84 5.21 0.77
CA THR A 282 -12.90 6.63 0.44
C THR A 282 -13.28 7.46 1.68
N LEU A 283 -14.29 7.04 2.43
CA LEU A 283 -14.75 7.77 3.61
C LEU A 283 -13.71 7.78 4.72
N GLY A 284 -12.99 6.68 4.96
CA GLY A 284 -11.94 6.61 5.97
C GLY A 284 -10.84 7.64 5.73
N GLY A 285 -10.42 7.81 4.48
CA GLY A 285 -9.48 8.85 4.07
C GLY A 285 -10.02 10.27 4.30
N VAL A 286 -11.24 10.55 3.83
CA VAL A 286 -11.89 11.87 3.99
C VAL A 286 -12.11 12.23 5.45
N ILE A 287 -12.59 11.29 6.26
CA ILE A 287 -12.88 11.49 7.69
C ILE A 287 -11.57 11.78 8.44
N SER A 288 -10.54 10.98 8.20
CA SER A 288 -9.23 11.19 8.83
C SER A 288 -8.66 12.57 8.52
N ASP A 289 -8.73 13.00 7.26
CA ASP A 289 -8.21 14.30 6.85
C ASP A 289 -9.06 15.47 7.37
N LYS A 290 -10.40 15.32 7.42
CA LYS A 290 -11.29 16.32 8.05
C LYS A 290 -10.99 16.46 9.55
N LEU A 291 -10.80 15.36 10.26
CA LEU A 291 -10.42 15.38 11.68
C LEU A 291 -9.08 16.06 11.90
N TYR A 292 -8.10 15.83 11.01
CA TYR A 292 -6.81 16.50 11.09
C TYR A 292 -6.93 18.02 10.86
N LYS A 293 -7.68 18.44 9.83
CA LYS A 293 -7.92 19.87 9.55
C LYS A 293 -8.67 20.58 10.69
N ALA A 294 -9.62 19.89 11.33
CA ALA A 294 -10.39 20.46 12.44
C ALA A 294 -9.62 20.52 13.77
N THR A 295 -8.78 19.53 14.05
CA THR A 295 -8.12 19.41 15.38
C THR A 295 -6.65 19.80 15.40
N GLY A 296 -5.97 19.80 14.26
CA GLY A 296 -4.51 19.94 14.15
C GLY A 296 -3.70 18.78 14.74
N ARG A 297 -4.36 17.74 15.28
CA ARG A 297 -3.73 16.63 16.02
C ARG A 297 -3.66 15.38 15.16
N LEU A 298 -2.50 15.14 14.54
CA LEU A 298 -2.30 14.03 13.61
C LEU A 298 -2.60 12.66 14.24
N ARG A 299 -2.08 12.39 15.46
CA ARG A 299 -2.32 11.14 16.17
C ARG A 299 -3.82 10.89 16.38
N PHE A 300 -4.55 11.92 16.80
CA PHE A 300 -5.99 11.81 17.03
C PHE A 300 -6.72 11.50 15.72
N ALA A 301 -6.39 12.21 14.64
CA ALA A 301 -7.02 12.03 13.33
C ALA A 301 -6.80 10.63 12.71
N ARG A 302 -5.64 10.00 12.95
CA ARG A 302 -5.36 8.63 12.47
C ARG A 302 -5.93 7.58 13.42
N VAL A 303 -5.56 7.63 14.70
CA VAL A 303 -5.90 6.58 15.69
C VAL A 303 -7.41 6.48 15.94
N SER A 304 -8.14 7.61 15.99
CA SER A 304 -9.60 7.56 16.19
C SER A 304 -10.32 6.83 15.06
N VAL A 305 -9.87 7.00 13.82
CA VAL A 305 -10.45 6.32 12.65
C VAL A 305 -10.13 4.83 12.68
N LEU A 306 -8.91 4.42 13.09
CA LEU A 306 -8.59 3.00 13.30
C LEU A 306 -9.47 2.37 14.36
N VAL A 307 -9.64 3.04 15.50
CA VAL A 307 -10.45 2.56 16.63
C VAL A 307 -11.92 2.47 16.25
N VAL A 308 -12.47 3.49 15.59
CA VAL A 308 -13.88 3.48 15.15
C VAL A 308 -14.10 2.47 14.03
N GLY A 309 -13.16 2.32 13.09
CA GLY A 309 -13.28 1.34 12.01
C GLY A 309 -13.17 -0.10 12.51
N MET A 310 -12.11 -0.46 13.23
CA MET A 310 -11.98 -1.80 13.81
C MET A 310 -13.06 -2.09 14.86
N GLY A 311 -13.38 -1.12 15.73
CA GLY A 311 -14.42 -1.25 16.75
C GLY A 311 -15.83 -1.33 16.15
N GLY A 312 -16.10 -0.56 15.09
CA GLY A 312 -17.35 -0.64 14.33
C GLY A 312 -17.48 -2.00 13.62
N SER A 313 -16.41 -2.47 12.98
CA SER A 313 -16.38 -3.80 12.37
C SER A 313 -16.67 -4.90 13.41
N LEU A 314 -16.08 -4.80 14.60
CA LEU A 314 -16.36 -5.69 15.73
C LEU A 314 -17.83 -5.66 16.16
N ALA A 315 -18.41 -4.46 16.29
CA ALA A 315 -19.79 -4.25 16.74
C ALA A 315 -20.82 -4.87 15.78
N PHE A 316 -20.53 -4.93 14.48
CA PHE A 316 -21.40 -5.58 13.49
C PHE A 316 -21.10 -7.07 13.27
N LEU A 317 -19.85 -7.50 13.51
CA LEU A 317 -19.45 -8.91 13.36
C LEU A 317 -20.02 -9.79 14.48
N LEU A 318 -20.06 -9.31 15.73
CA LEU A 318 -20.55 -10.10 16.86
C LEU A 318 -22.03 -10.48 16.74
N PRO A 319 -22.98 -9.56 16.47
CA PRO A 319 -24.40 -9.90 16.32
C PRO A 319 -24.67 -10.82 15.14
N MET A 320 -23.86 -10.72 14.07
CA MET A 320 -24.03 -11.55 12.87
C MET A 320 -23.92 -13.05 13.17
N THR A 321 -23.09 -13.47 14.14
CA THR A 321 -23.00 -14.87 14.58
C THR A 321 -24.28 -15.42 15.24
N MET A 322 -25.21 -14.55 15.62
CA MET A 322 -26.45 -14.91 16.32
C MET A 322 -27.68 -14.79 15.42
N VAL A 323 -27.52 -14.35 14.16
CA VAL A 323 -28.63 -14.06 13.25
C VAL A 323 -28.95 -15.27 12.38
N SER A 324 -30.23 -15.65 12.37
CA SER A 324 -30.76 -16.72 11.51
C SER A 324 -31.33 -16.22 10.18
N ASN A 325 -31.52 -14.90 10.02
CA ASN A 325 -32.03 -14.31 8.78
C ASN A 325 -30.88 -14.04 7.79
N PRO A 326 -30.85 -14.69 6.61
CA PRO A 326 -29.76 -14.56 5.66
C PRO A 326 -29.52 -13.13 5.16
N MET A 327 -30.58 -12.35 4.93
CA MET A 327 -30.48 -10.98 4.45
C MET A 327 -29.88 -10.06 5.52
N THR A 328 -30.30 -10.23 6.78
CA THR A 328 -29.73 -9.49 7.91
C THR A 328 -28.26 -9.84 8.13
N ALA A 329 -27.87 -11.11 7.96
CA ALA A 329 -26.47 -11.53 8.04
C ALA A 329 -25.62 -10.84 6.96
N VAL A 330 -26.10 -10.75 5.72
CA VAL A 330 -25.41 -10.03 4.63
C VAL A 330 -25.28 -8.53 4.93
N LEU A 331 -26.32 -7.89 5.45
CA LEU A 331 -26.28 -6.46 5.80
C LEU A 331 -25.29 -6.18 6.94
N LEU A 332 -25.26 -7.02 7.98
CA LEU A 332 -24.30 -6.90 9.07
C LEU A 332 -22.87 -7.17 8.60
N LEU A 333 -22.66 -8.17 7.75
CA LEU A 333 -21.37 -8.45 7.13
C LEU A 333 -20.89 -7.27 6.27
N SER A 334 -21.79 -6.68 5.48
CA SER A 334 -21.48 -5.52 4.63
C SER A 334 -21.14 -4.29 5.48
N ALA A 335 -21.89 -4.03 6.55
CA ALA A 335 -21.60 -2.95 7.50
C ALA A 335 -20.26 -3.19 8.20
N SER A 336 -20.00 -4.40 8.68
CA SER A 336 -18.73 -4.73 9.31
C SER A 336 -17.54 -4.55 8.36
N PHE A 337 -17.68 -4.99 7.10
CA PHE A 337 -16.66 -4.81 6.07
C PHE A 337 -16.43 -3.33 5.72
N PHE A 338 -17.50 -2.53 5.63
CA PHE A 338 -17.41 -1.08 5.45
C PHE A 338 -16.56 -0.42 6.54
N PHE A 339 -16.83 -0.73 7.81
CA PHE A 339 -16.07 -0.20 8.93
C PHE A 339 -14.62 -0.71 8.95
N LEU A 340 -14.39 -1.96 8.53
CA LEU A 340 -13.05 -2.50 8.39
C LEU A 340 -12.26 -1.72 7.32
N GLU A 341 -12.84 -1.47 6.15
CA GLU A 341 -12.18 -0.74 5.05
C GLU A 341 -11.97 0.75 5.34
N ILE A 342 -12.75 1.37 6.25
CA ILE A 342 -12.44 2.72 6.77
C ILE A 342 -11.02 2.81 7.34
N THR A 343 -10.44 1.70 7.83
CA THR A 343 -9.12 1.69 8.46
C THR A 343 -7.95 1.59 7.49
N ASN A 344 -8.15 0.96 6.34
CA ASN A 344 -7.15 0.73 5.31
C ASN A 344 -6.44 2.01 4.83
N PRO A 345 -7.12 3.12 4.45
CA PRO A 345 -6.43 4.36 4.07
C PRO A 345 -5.56 4.91 5.19
N VAL A 346 -6.00 4.74 6.44
CA VAL A 346 -5.26 5.23 7.60
C VAL A 346 -4.03 4.38 7.86
N LEU A 347 -4.12 3.05 7.75
CA LEU A 347 -2.97 2.16 7.80
C LEU A 347 -1.92 2.57 6.77
N TRP A 348 -2.33 2.82 5.52
CA TRP A 348 -1.43 3.27 4.47
C TRP A 348 -0.95 4.72 4.61
N THR A 349 -1.52 5.55 5.50
CA THR A 349 -1.00 6.89 5.81
C THR A 349 0.05 6.89 6.93
N LEU A 350 -0.04 5.95 7.88
CA LEU A 350 0.89 5.87 9.01
C LEU A 350 2.37 5.74 8.59
N PRO A 351 2.76 4.94 7.57
CA PRO A 351 4.12 4.92 7.05
C PRO A 351 4.61 6.29 6.57
N LEU A 352 3.76 7.10 5.93
CA LEU A 352 4.12 8.44 5.46
C LEU A 352 4.34 9.39 6.62
N ASP A 353 3.54 9.25 7.68
CA ASP A 353 3.55 10.12 8.84
C ASP A 353 4.70 9.77 9.81
N ILE A 354 5.01 8.48 10.00
CA ILE A 354 6.04 7.99 10.95
C ILE A 354 7.44 7.96 10.32
N ALA A 355 7.54 7.43 9.09
CA ALA A 355 8.83 7.17 8.46
C ALA A 355 9.27 8.26 7.47
N GLY A 356 8.37 9.18 7.08
CA GLY A 356 8.66 10.35 6.26
C GLY A 356 9.42 9.98 4.99
N LYS A 357 10.71 10.31 4.95
CA LYS A 357 11.60 9.94 3.84
C LYS A 357 11.77 8.44 3.56
N TYR A 358 11.49 7.55 4.51
CA TYR A 358 11.54 6.10 4.33
C TYR A 358 10.14 5.47 4.21
N ALA A 359 9.15 6.25 3.79
CA ALA A 359 7.75 5.82 3.71
C ALA A 359 7.53 4.61 2.78
N GLY A 360 8.33 4.45 1.72
CA GLY A 360 8.24 3.28 0.85
C GLY A 360 8.57 2.01 1.62
N THR A 361 9.76 1.97 2.23
CA THR A 361 10.20 0.83 3.06
C THR A 361 9.23 0.55 4.21
N ALA A 362 8.78 1.60 4.91
CA ALA A 362 7.84 1.48 6.02
C ALA A 362 6.46 0.96 5.58
N GLY A 363 5.98 1.37 4.39
CA GLY A 363 4.74 0.85 3.81
C GLY A 363 4.86 -0.64 3.49
N GLY A 364 6.00 -1.08 2.98
CA GLY A 364 6.29 -2.49 2.78
C GLY A 364 6.34 -3.29 4.09
N MET A 365 6.98 -2.74 5.13
CA MET A 365 7.02 -3.36 6.48
C MET A 365 5.64 -3.48 7.11
N MET A 366 4.81 -2.43 6.97
CA MET A 366 3.42 -2.45 7.41
C MET A 366 2.68 -3.60 6.74
N ASN A 367 2.63 -3.61 5.39
CA ASN A 367 1.85 -4.57 4.61
C ASN A 367 2.34 -6.03 4.73
N THR A 368 3.54 -6.25 5.30
CA THR A 368 3.98 -7.59 5.67
C THR A 368 3.05 -8.21 6.71
N GLY A 369 2.45 -7.41 7.59
CA GLY A 369 1.41 -7.84 8.54
C GLY A 369 0.19 -8.40 7.81
N PHE A 370 -0.36 -7.66 6.86
CA PHE A 370 -1.42 -8.13 5.97
C PHE A 370 -1.07 -9.43 5.23
N GLY A 371 0.17 -9.53 4.74
CA GLY A 371 0.68 -10.73 4.06
C GLY A 371 0.73 -11.96 4.96
N LEU A 372 1.28 -11.82 6.17
CA LEU A 372 1.32 -12.90 7.17
C LEU A 372 -0.09 -13.34 7.58
N ALA A 373 -1.01 -12.40 7.71
CA ALA A 373 -2.40 -12.70 8.01
C ALA A 373 -3.05 -13.55 6.91
N GLY A 374 -2.73 -13.30 5.64
CA GLY A 374 -3.23 -14.10 4.51
C GLY A 374 -2.69 -15.52 4.46
N MET A 375 -1.50 -15.77 5.02
CA MET A 375 -0.93 -17.11 5.11
C MET A 375 -1.57 -17.93 6.26
N ILE A 376 -1.90 -17.27 7.37
CA ILE A 376 -2.35 -17.95 8.60
C ILE A 376 -3.87 -18.04 8.67
N SER A 377 -4.58 -16.95 8.36
CA SER A 377 -6.02 -16.81 8.58
C SER A 377 -6.85 -17.88 7.86
N PRO A 378 -6.69 -18.12 6.54
CA PRO A 378 -7.52 -19.11 5.85
C PRO A 378 -7.34 -20.53 6.40
N VAL A 379 -6.10 -20.92 6.70
CA VAL A 379 -5.76 -22.26 7.23
C VAL A 379 -6.31 -22.44 8.63
N ALA A 380 -6.09 -21.46 9.51
CA ALA A 380 -6.60 -21.50 10.88
C ALA A 380 -8.13 -21.54 10.90
N PHE A 381 -8.79 -20.72 10.09
CA PHE A 381 -10.25 -20.66 10.00
C PHE A 381 -10.83 -21.99 9.49
N GLY A 382 -10.23 -22.59 8.45
CA GLY A 382 -10.64 -23.90 7.93
C GLY A 382 -10.50 -25.03 8.95
N TYR A 383 -9.35 -25.11 9.63
CA TYR A 383 -9.13 -26.10 10.69
C TYR A 383 -10.15 -25.96 11.84
N LEU A 384 -10.49 -24.73 12.21
CA LEU A 384 -11.50 -24.46 13.23
C LEU A 384 -12.90 -24.89 12.78
N ILE A 385 -13.28 -24.66 11.51
CA ILE A 385 -14.55 -25.17 10.98
C ILE A 385 -14.57 -26.71 11.02
N GLU A 386 -13.51 -27.36 10.55
CA GLU A 386 -13.43 -28.83 10.47
C GLU A 386 -13.53 -29.48 11.86
N THR A 387 -12.84 -28.92 12.85
CA THR A 387 -12.81 -29.48 14.21
C THR A 387 -14.06 -29.15 15.03
N THR A 388 -14.67 -27.97 14.83
CA THR A 388 -15.83 -27.52 15.63
C THR A 388 -17.18 -27.74 14.94
N GLY A 389 -17.19 -27.97 13.63
CA GLY A 389 -18.39 -28.02 12.80
C GLY A 389 -19.16 -26.70 12.73
N SER A 390 -18.58 -25.59 13.20
CA SER A 390 -19.28 -24.31 13.32
C SER A 390 -18.43 -23.14 12.83
N TYR A 391 -19.08 -22.23 12.11
CA TYR A 391 -18.48 -20.95 11.70
C TYR A 391 -18.38 -19.95 12.87
N ASN A 392 -19.10 -20.16 13.98
CA ASN A 392 -19.17 -19.19 15.08
C ASN A 392 -17.85 -19.07 15.84
N VAL A 393 -17.17 -20.19 16.12
CA VAL A 393 -15.87 -20.20 16.82
C VAL A 393 -14.80 -19.41 16.06
N PRO A 394 -14.56 -19.66 14.76
CA PRO A 394 -13.55 -18.91 14.02
C PRO A 394 -13.92 -17.43 13.81
N PHE A 395 -15.21 -17.08 13.70
CA PHE A 395 -15.63 -15.68 13.73
C PHE A 395 -15.39 -15.02 15.10
N ALA A 396 -15.62 -15.72 16.21
CA ALA A 396 -15.34 -15.21 17.55
C ALA A 396 -13.84 -14.97 17.80
N ILE A 397 -12.97 -15.86 17.31
CA ILE A 397 -11.51 -15.68 17.36
C ILE A 397 -11.09 -14.47 16.52
N SER A 398 -11.68 -14.33 15.33
CA SER A 398 -11.42 -13.17 14.45
C SER A 398 -11.86 -11.86 15.11
N ALA A 399 -13.01 -11.87 15.78
CA ALA A 399 -13.51 -10.75 16.58
C ALA A 399 -12.58 -10.39 17.76
N ALA A 400 -12.09 -11.39 18.49
CA ALA A 400 -11.14 -11.19 19.58
C ALA A 400 -9.82 -10.58 19.08
N LEU A 401 -9.28 -11.11 17.98
CA LEU A 401 -8.06 -10.58 17.36
C LEU A 401 -8.24 -9.14 16.87
N LEU A 402 -9.41 -8.82 16.31
CA LEU A 402 -9.75 -7.46 15.91
C LEU A 402 -9.81 -6.52 17.13
N GLY A 403 -10.38 -6.98 18.25
CA GLY A 403 -10.40 -6.25 19.52
C GLY A 403 -9.00 -5.98 20.07
N VAL A 404 -8.09 -6.96 19.99
CA VAL A 404 -6.66 -6.77 20.30
C VAL A 404 -6.03 -5.72 19.37
N GLY A 405 -6.38 -5.73 18.08
CA GLY A 405 -5.99 -4.72 17.11
C GLY A 405 -6.44 -3.30 17.50
N VAL A 406 -7.68 -3.13 17.97
CA VAL A 406 -8.21 -1.85 18.48
C VAL A 406 -7.35 -1.35 19.64
N VAL A 407 -7.06 -2.20 20.61
CA VAL A 407 -6.24 -1.85 21.77
C VAL A 407 -4.83 -1.48 21.33
N ALA A 408 -4.21 -2.28 20.45
CA ALA A 408 -2.89 -2.00 19.90
C ALA A 408 -2.84 -0.65 19.15
N ALA A 409 -3.88 -0.31 18.39
CA ALA A 409 -3.96 0.95 17.66
C ALA A 409 -3.90 2.19 18.57
N LEU A 410 -4.41 2.11 19.81
CA LEU A 410 -4.33 3.20 20.79
C LEU A 410 -2.89 3.58 21.17
N PHE A 411 -1.98 2.61 21.11
CA PHE A 411 -0.57 2.80 21.44
C PHE A 411 0.28 3.31 20.26
N ILE A 412 -0.31 3.47 19.07
CA ILE A 412 0.37 4.08 17.92
C ILE A 412 0.62 5.56 18.20
N ASP A 413 1.89 5.96 18.05
CA ASP A 413 2.34 7.33 18.28
C ASP A 413 2.94 7.93 17.01
N THR A 414 2.14 8.73 16.30
CA THR A 414 2.57 9.41 15.07
C THR A 414 3.47 10.62 15.32
N SER A 415 3.70 11.01 16.58
CA SER A 415 4.60 12.13 16.93
C SER A 415 6.07 11.73 16.99
N LYS A 416 6.34 10.42 17.07
CA LYS A 416 7.69 9.83 17.14
C LYS A 416 8.11 9.38 15.74
N THR A 417 8.66 10.32 14.97
CA THR A 417 9.13 10.05 13.61
C THR A 417 10.56 9.51 13.61
N VAL A 418 10.90 8.76 12.56
CA VAL A 418 12.28 8.26 12.36
C VAL A 418 13.26 9.43 12.19
N GLU A 419 12.83 10.51 11.54
CA GLU A 419 13.63 11.72 11.36
C GLU A 419 13.95 12.41 12.68
N ARG A 420 13.01 12.41 13.63
CA ARG A 420 13.25 12.91 14.99
C ARG A 420 14.27 12.04 15.73
N ASP A 421 14.15 10.72 15.64
CA ASP A 421 15.12 9.78 16.22
C ASP A 421 16.53 9.94 15.59
N GLU A 422 16.64 10.38 14.34
CA GLU A 422 17.92 10.72 13.71
C GLU A 422 18.44 12.08 14.18
N ALA A 423 17.58 13.09 14.30
CA ALA A 423 17.96 14.42 14.79
C ALA A 423 18.42 14.40 16.25
N ASP A 424 17.75 13.62 17.10
CA ASP A 424 18.12 13.44 18.51
C ASP A 424 19.48 12.70 18.61
N ALA A 425 19.68 11.63 17.83
CA ALA A 425 20.96 10.92 17.79
C ALA A 425 22.13 11.79 17.30
N ALA A 426 21.88 12.69 16.33
CA ALA A 426 22.90 13.64 15.85
C ALA A 426 23.21 14.76 16.85
N ARG A 427 22.33 15.01 17.83
CA ARG A 427 22.59 15.94 18.95
C ARG A 427 23.36 15.26 20.07
N ASP A 428 23.15 13.96 20.26
CA ASP A 428 23.79 13.15 21.30
C ASP A 428 25.15 12.58 20.87
N GLU A 429 25.51 12.65 19.58
CA GLU A 429 26.90 12.44 19.14
C GLU A 429 27.76 13.53 19.79
N PRO A 430 28.70 13.19 20.68
CA PRO A 430 29.62 14.18 21.20
C PRO A 430 30.33 14.77 19.99
N THR A 431 30.41 16.10 19.93
CA THR A 431 31.29 16.85 19.04
C THR A 431 32.76 16.56 19.39
N GLY A 432 33.15 15.29 19.25
CA GLY A 432 34.48 14.75 19.41
C GLY A 432 35.23 14.85 18.09
N VAL A 433 35.30 16.05 17.52
CA VAL A 433 36.50 16.47 16.81
C VAL A 433 37.05 17.61 17.66
N MET A 434 37.69 17.20 18.76
CA MET A 434 38.78 17.96 19.30
C MET A 434 39.74 18.16 18.13
N ASP A 435 40.02 19.40 17.78
CA ASP A 435 41.12 19.80 16.91
C ASP A 435 42.41 19.19 17.48
N THR A 436 42.68 17.94 17.13
CA THR A 436 43.99 17.33 17.27
C THR A 436 44.68 17.54 15.94
N ALA A 437 44.91 18.82 15.64
CA ALA A 437 46.10 19.16 14.88
C ALA A 437 47.27 18.42 15.59
N PRO A 438 48.05 17.60 14.86
CA PRO A 438 49.19 16.95 15.47
C PRO A 438 50.09 18.00 16.12
N LEU A 439 50.29 17.88 17.43
CA LEU A 439 51.14 18.74 18.29
C LEU A 439 52.65 18.70 17.93
N TRP A 440 53.00 18.31 16.71
CA TRP A 440 54.38 18.17 16.22
C TRP A 440 54.73 19.08 15.03
N VAL A 441 53.88 20.04 14.64
CA VAL A 441 54.22 21.03 13.59
C VAL A 441 54.61 22.42 14.14
N ALA A 442 54.62 22.62 15.45
CA ALA A 442 55.00 23.91 16.05
C ALA A 442 56.41 23.94 16.66
N VAL A 443 57.44 23.53 15.90
CA VAL A 443 58.84 23.90 16.22
C VAL A 443 59.56 24.27 14.92
N GLY A 444 59.36 25.51 14.47
CA GLY A 444 60.21 26.20 13.50
C GLY A 444 60.89 27.40 14.18
N PRO A 445 62.11 27.80 13.81
CA PRO A 445 63.02 28.51 14.70
C PRO A 445 62.56 29.94 15.02
N GLN A 446 62.66 30.31 16.29
CA GLN A 446 62.54 31.68 16.78
C GLN A 446 63.39 32.65 15.94
N ARG A 447 62.75 33.64 15.31
CA ARG A 447 63.42 34.83 14.80
C ARG A 447 63.18 35.99 15.75
N HIS A 448 64.26 36.42 16.39
CA HIS A 448 64.38 37.63 17.21
C HIS A 448 63.77 38.88 16.55
N PRO A 449 63.12 39.78 17.31
CA PRO A 449 62.67 41.07 16.78
C PRO A 449 63.78 42.11 16.94
N LEU A 450 64.62 42.28 15.92
CA LEU A 450 65.49 43.44 15.82
C LEU A 450 65.51 43.95 14.38
N ARG A 451 64.77 45.04 14.12
CA ARG A 451 65.29 46.31 13.56
C ARG A 451 64.15 47.24 13.13
N ARG A 452 64.19 48.46 13.66
CA ARG A 452 63.38 49.63 13.27
C ARG A 452 63.67 50.03 11.81
N PRO A 453 62.72 50.62 11.08
CA PRO A 453 63.00 51.23 9.78
C PRO A 453 63.60 52.64 9.98
N LEU A 454 64.82 52.83 9.48
CA LEU A 454 65.43 54.15 9.33
C LEU A 454 64.93 54.78 8.02
N ARG A 455 64.28 55.93 8.17
CA ARG A 455 63.93 56.88 7.10
C ARG A 455 65.20 57.36 6.39
N TRP A 456 65.14 57.52 5.07
CA TRP A 456 65.90 58.56 4.38
C TRP A 456 64.98 59.39 3.48
N ARG A 457 65.14 60.71 3.63
CA ARG A 457 64.50 61.76 2.84
C ARG A 457 65.41 62.13 1.67
N ARG A 458 64.75 62.47 0.56
CA ARG A 458 65.23 63.11 -0.69
C ARG A 458 66.05 62.24 -1.63
#